data_AF-A0A0M5JIG4-F1
#
_entry.id   AF-A0A0M5JIG4-F1
#
_cell.length_a   1.000
_cell.length_b   1.000
_cell.length_c   1.000
_cell.angle_alpha   90.00
_cell.angle_beta   90.00
_cell.angle_gamma   90.00
#
_symmetry.space_group_name_H-M   'P 1'
#
loop_
_entity.id
_entity.type
_entity.pdbx_description
1 polymer ?
#
loop_
_entity_poly.entity_id
_entity_poly.type
_entity_poly.pdbx_seq_one_letter_code
_entity_poly.pdbx_strand_id
1 'polypeptide(L)'
;MSTAHALTTTRRGALGLGVGLTALSGALAVAGPVLAAPTAAASTRLDTGVGLGSGTVGTQSVVLDQPAVRQASLDAVRALRRQMWGKNPPLLSLDGSSGGTVQSYAAQQGYATVDAYADAVVWDQDLERISVQRLAECIDMGKIQHSRPNGEASNTATIGDITTGTYEILAMTSDTSAGIATGIDMWAGEYDQLVAEGGAWSHATGHLHTLLNPSVTHYGFAASSGYSVGQGLWSRSGSAESTGWSGTYDITLAGGTDEATAASTGQTDRLVPASGSSNSWVHRVIRSFWH
;
A
#
# COMPACT_ATOMS: atom_id res chain seq x y z
N MET A 1 23.49 -61.26 30.40
CA MET A 1 22.79 -62.50 30.77
C MET A 1 21.29 -62.24 30.70
N SER A 2 20.48 -63.26 30.40
CA SER A 2 19.01 -63.38 30.59
C SER A 2 18.11 -62.17 30.23
N THR A 3 17.30 -62.22 29.17
CA THR A 3 15.97 -62.91 29.07
C THR A 3 14.96 -62.44 30.13
N ALA A 4 13.88 -61.69 29.84
CA ALA A 4 12.78 -61.87 28.86
C ALA A 4 11.57 -62.68 29.41
N HIS A 5 10.47 -62.68 28.63
CA HIS A 5 9.15 -63.33 28.84
C HIS A 5 8.10 -62.53 29.65
N ALA A 6 6.78 -62.61 29.35
CA ALA A 6 6.07 -62.99 28.12
C ALA A 6 4.56 -62.66 28.21
N LEU A 7 3.87 -62.83 27.08
CA LEU A 7 2.41 -63.02 26.87
C LEU A 7 1.79 -64.02 27.87
N THR A 8 0.47 -64.23 28.02
CA THR A 8 -0.58 -64.68 27.05
C THR A 8 -1.96 -64.66 27.82
N THR A 9 -3.19 -64.76 27.30
CA THR A 9 -3.76 -65.35 26.06
C THR A 9 -5.11 -64.73 25.64
N THR A 10 -5.34 -64.69 24.32
CA THR A 10 -6.58 -64.51 23.54
C THR A 10 -7.82 -65.32 24.00
N ARG A 11 -9.04 -64.89 23.62
CA ARG A 11 -10.10 -65.83 23.19
C ARG A 11 -10.89 -65.32 21.97
N ARG A 12 -11.42 -66.26 21.18
CA ARG A 12 -12.18 -66.06 19.92
C ARG A 12 -13.50 -66.85 19.96
N GLY A 13 -14.50 -66.38 19.20
CA GLY A 13 -15.60 -67.18 18.68
C GLY A 13 -16.88 -67.25 19.53
N ALA A 14 -18.06 -67.51 18.94
CA ALA A 14 -18.35 -67.65 17.50
C ALA A 14 -19.86 -67.48 17.16
N LEU A 15 -20.11 -67.09 15.90
CA LEU A 15 -21.25 -67.42 15.01
C LEU A 15 -22.69 -67.53 15.56
N GLY A 16 -23.58 -66.72 14.96
CA GLY A 16 -25.02 -66.98 14.82
C GLY A 16 -25.51 -66.49 13.45
N LEU A 17 -26.38 -67.25 12.79
CA LEU A 17 -26.86 -66.98 11.41
C LEU A 17 -28.22 -66.26 11.40
N GLY A 18 -28.42 -65.35 10.44
CA GLY A 18 -29.69 -64.63 10.24
C GLY A 18 -29.89 -64.20 8.79
N VAL A 19 -30.95 -64.71 8.15
CA VAL A 19 -31.27 -64.54 6.71
C VAL A 19 -31.69 -63.10 6.38
N GLY A 20 -31.26 -62.58 5.22
CA GLY A 20 -31.72 -61.25 4.75
C GLY A 20 -31.13 -60.82 3.40
N LEU A 21 -31.50 -61.48 2.30
CA LEU A 21 -31.02 -61.11 0.96
C LEU A 21 -31.99 -60.13 0.26
N THR A 22 -31.68 -58.84 0.29
CA THR A 22 -32.32 -57.82 -0.56
C THR A 22 -31.26 -56.94 -1.22
N ALA A 23 -31.13 -57.05 -2.54
CA ALA A 23 -30.26 -56.18 -3.32
C ALA A 23 -30.96 -54.83 -3.60
N LEU A 24 -30.35 -53.73 -3.15
CA LEU A 24 -30.65 -52.40 -3.66
C LEU A 24 -29.40 -51.82 -4.31
N SER A 25 -29.52 -51.47 -5.59
CA SER A 25 -28.45 -50.89 -6.40
C SER A 25 -28.20 -49.43 -6.00
N GLY A 26 -27.51 -49.23 -4.88
CA GLY A 26 -27.04 -47.91 -4.46
C GLY A 26 -25.97 -47.38 -5.41
N ALA A 27 -26.32 -46.44 -6.28
CA ALA A 27 -25.36 -45.75 -7.12
C ALA A 27 -24.40 -44.93 -6.23
N LEU A 28 -23.12 -45.32 -6.21
CA LEU A 28 -22.10 -44.64 -5.42
C LEU A 28 -21.73 -43.30 -6.08
N ALA A 29 -22.52 -42.27 -5.81
CA ALA A 29 -22.23 -40.91 -6.26
C ALA A 29 -20.91 -40.44 -5.63
N VAL A 30 -19.85 -40.40 -6.44
CA VAL A 30 -18.55 -39.87 -6.03
C VAL A 30 -18.70 -38.36 -5.89
N ALA A 31 -18.99 -37.91 -4.67
CA ALA A 31 -18.99 -36.50 -4.30
C ALA A 31 -17.55 -35.96 -4.36
N GLY A 32 -17.12 -35.54 -5.56
CA GLY A 32 -15.91 -34.76 -5.72
C GLY A 32 -15.99 -33.49 -4.88
N PRO A 33 -14.87 -33.04 -4.27
CA PRO A 33 -14.88 -31.82 -3.48
C PRO A 33 -15.29 -30.64 -4.35
N VAL A 34 -16.43 -30.04 -4.04
CA VAL A 34 -16.84 -28.77 -4.64
C VAL A 34 -15.87 -27.72 -4.11
N LEU A 35 -14.88 -27.36 -4.94
CA LEU A 35 -14.10 -26.14 -4.77
C LEU A 35 -15.08 -24.97 -4.77
N ALA A 36 -15.37 -24.45 -3.57
CA ALA A 36 -16.16 -23.24 -3.43
C ALA A 36 -15.42 -22.13 -4.17
N ALA A 37 -16.03 -21.58 -5.22
CA ALA A 37 -15.52 -20.39 -5.86
C ALA A 37 -15.42 -19.27 -4.80
N PRO A 38 -14.36 -18.46 -4.80
CA PRO A 38 -14.23 -17.37 -3.84
C PRO A 38 -15.42 -16.42 -4.02
N THR A 39 -16.30 -16.37 -3.04
CA THR A 39 -17.37 -15.37 -3.00
C THR A 39 -16.72 -14.01 -2.91
N ALA A 40 -16.89 -13.19 -3.96
CA ALA A 40 -16.49 -11.80 -3.93
C ALA A 40 -17.11 -11.13 -2.70
N ALA A 41 -16.26 -10.65 -1.79
CA ALA A 41 -16.73 -9.87 -0.65
C ALA A 41 -17.37 -8.60 -1.20
N ALA A 42 -18.61 -8.29 -0.77
CA ALA A 42 -19.25 -7.04 -1.11
C ALA A 42 -18.40 -5.89 -0.55
N SER A 43 -17.93 -5.01 -1.43
CA SER A 43 -17.19 -3.82 -1.08
C SER A 43 -18.03 -2.93 -0.16
N THR A 44 -17.42 -2.42 0.91
CA THR A 44 -18.08 -1.47 1.80
C THR A 44 -17.78 -0.06 1.32
N ARG A 45 -18.80 0.78 1.10
CA ARG A 45 -18.56 2.18 0.74
C ARG A 45 -17.82 2.88 1.88
N LEU A 46 -16.69 3.51 1.56
CA LEU A 46 -15.86 4.24 2.49
C LEU A 46 -15.90 5.74 2.18
N ASP A 47 -16.21 6.52 3.22
CA ASP A 47 -15.96 7.95 3.25
C ASP A 47 -14.63 8.20 3.97
N THR A 48 -13.68 8.79 3.25
CA THR A 48 -12.38 9.16 3.82
C THR A 48 -12.51 10.39 4.73
N GLY A 49 -13.55 11.20 4.57
CA GLY A 49 -13.72 12.52 5.17
C GLY A 49 -12.83 13.60 4.55
N VAL A 50 -12.15 13.29 3.44
CA VAL A 50 -11.32 14.23 2.67
C VAL A 50 -12.22 15.03 1.72
N GLY A 51 -11.99 16.33 1.60
CA GLY A 51 -12.74 17.17 0.67
C GLY A 51 -12.60 16.65 -0.77
N LEU A 52 -13.71 16.26 -1.40
CA LEU A 52 -13.70 15.63 -2.73
C LEU A 52 -13.36 16.59 -3.88
N GLY A 53 -13.58 17.89 -3.70
CA GLY A 53 -13.47 18.87 -4.79
C GLY A 53 -14.76 19.02 -5.58
N SER A 54 -14.68 19.56 -6.80
CA SER A 54 -15.81 19.75 -7.70
C SER A 54 -15.97 18.63 -8.75
N GLY A 55 -17.17 18.46 -9.29
CA GLY A 55 -17.46 17.54 -10.41
C GLY A 55 -18.50 16.45 -10.11
N THR A 56 -18.62 15.47 -11.02
CA THR A 56 -19.42 14.25 -10.84
C THR A 56 -18.79 13.36 -9.77
N VAL A 57 -19.62 12.62 -9.02
CA VAL A 57 -19.18 11.79 -7.90
C VAL A 57 -19.24 10.31 -8.25
N GLY A 58 -18.08 9.70 -8.48
CA GLY A 58 -17.91 8.27 -8.75
C GLY A 58 -17.38 7.48 -7.55
N THR A 59 -16.97 6.23 -7.76
CA THR A 59 -16.34 5.37 -6.74
C THR A 59 -15.26 4.47 -7.31
N GLN A 60 -14.10 4.38 -6.64
CA GLN A 60 -13.02 3.45 -6.95
C GLN A 60 -12.92 2.38 -5.85
N SER A 61 -12.89 1.11 -6.24
CA SER A 61 -12.70 -0.01 -5.31
C SER A 61 -11.21 -0.20 -4.99
N VAL A 62 -10.85 -0.26 -3.71
CA VAL A 62 -9.46 -0.38 -3.24
C VAL A 62 -9.37 -1.40 -2.10
N VAL A 63 -8.33 -2.24 -2.14
CA VAL A 63 -7.99 -3.13 -1.02
C VAL A 63 -7.04 -2.41 -0.08
N LEU A 64 -7.42 -2.29 1.19
CA LEU A 64 -6.65 -1.62 2.24
C LEU A 64 -6.23 -2.61 3.34
N ASP A 65 -5.08 -2.38 3.95
CA ASP A 65 -4.72 -2.93 5.26
C ASP A 65 -3.88 -1.91 6.05
N GLN A 66 -4.53 -0.85 6.50
CA GLN A 66 -3.87 0.32 7.08
C GLN A 66 -3.06 0.04 8.36
N PRO A 67 -3.46 -0.87 9.27
CA PRO A 67 -2.61 -1.28 10.38
C PRO A 67 -1.24 -1.84 9.93
N ALA A 68 -1.22 -2.66 8.87
CA ALA A 68 0.02 -3.20 8.30
C ALA A 68 0.83 -2.13 7.55
N VAL A 69 0.17 -1.25 6.78
CA VAL A 69 0.82 -0.11 6.11
C VAL A 69 1.48 0.82 7.13
N ARG A 70 0.81 1.15 8.24
CA ARG A 70 1.35 1.97 9.33
C ARG A 70 2.61 1.35 9.94
N GLN A 71 2.57 0.06 10.27
CA GLN A 71 3.74 -0.61 10.86
C GLN A 71 4.91 -0.64 9.86
N ALA A 72 4.67 -1.14 8.64
CA ALA A 72 5.72 -1.31 7.63
C ALA A 72 6.34 0.02 7.19
N SER A 73 5.55 1.09 7.05
CA SER A 73 6.06 2.41 6.66
C SER A 73 6.83 3.11 7.77
N LEU A 74 6.35 3.09 9.02
CA LEU A 74 7.10 3.66 10.14
C LEU A 74 8.45 2.97 10.33
N ASP A 75 8.49 1.63 10.26
CA ASP A 75 9.73 0.87 10.39
C ASP A 75 10.69 1.12 9.22
N ALA A 76 10.18 1.20 7.98
CA ALA A 76 10.99 1.49 6.80
C ALA A 76 11.54 2.93 6.81
N VAL A 77 10.75 3.95 7.17
CA VAL A 77 11.22 5.34 7.30
C VAL A 77 12.24 5.47 8.44
N ARG A 78 12.01 4.80 9.58
CA ARG A 78 13.00 4.72 10.68
C ARG A 78 14.32 4.08 10.24
N ALA A 79 14.26 2.97 9.50
CA ALA A 79 15.44 2.30 8.95
C ALA A 79 16.19 3.19 7.94
N LEU A 80 15.46 3.85 7.04
CA LEU A 80 15.99 4.82 6.08
C LEU A 80 16.67 6.00 6.78
N ARG A 81 16.05 6.59 7.81
CA ARG A 81 16.64 7.67 8.61
C ARG A 81 17.92 7.20 9.33
N ARG A 82 17.92 6.01 9.93
CA ARG A 82 19.14 5.41 10.54
C ARG A 82 20.25 5.18 9.50
N GLN A 83 19.92 4.68 8.31
CA GLN A 83 20.88 4.48 7.22
C GLN A 83 21.47 5.81 6.71
N MET A 84 20.62 6.82 6.49
CA MET A 84 21.04 8.11 5.95
C MET A 84 21.73 8.99 7.00
N TRP A 85 21.49 8.80 8.30
CA TRP A 85 22.37 9.33 9.35
C TRP A 85 23.79 8.77 9.23
N GLY A 86 23.93 7.47 8.95
CA GLY A 86 25.23 6.81 8.75
C GLY A 86 25.96 7.24 7.48
N LYS A 87 25.24 7.42 6.36
CA LYS A 87 25.81 7.98 5.11
C LYS A 87 26.08 9.49 5.20
N ASN A 88 25.30 10.21 6.00
CA ASN A 88 25.31 11.66 6.19
C ASN A 88 25.34 12.48 4.87
N PRO A 89 24.43 12.24 3.90
CA PRO A 89 24.38 13.00 2.66
C PRO A 89 24.02 14.47 2.92
N PRO A 90 24.26 15.37 1.94
CA PRO A 90 23.80 16.74 2.05
C PRO A 90 22.26 16.80 2.10
N LEU A 91 21.71 17.73 2.87
CA LEU A 91 20.27 17.97 2.99
C LEU A 91 20.02 19.40 3.47
N LEU A 92 19.14 20.12 2.78
CA LEU A 92 18.75 21.50 3.07
C LEU A 92 17.26 21.60 3.45
N SER A 93 16.82 22.72 4.02
CA SER A 93 15.40 23.07 4.05
C SER A 93 14.84 23.40 2.65
N LEU A 94 13.51 23.40 2.48
CA LEU A 94 12.85 23.66 1.18
C LEU A 94 13.26 25.01 0.55
N ASP A 95 13.56 26.01 1.37
CA ASP A 95 14.00 27.36 0.99
C ASP A 95 15.53 27.50 0.90
N GLY A 96 16.28 26.45 1.21
CA GLY A 96 17.75 26.45 1.25
C GLY A 96 18.36 27.25 2.40
N SER A 97 17.58 27.80 3.34
CA SER A 97 18.09 28.69 4.40
C SER A 97 18.78 27.96 5.56
N SER A 98 18.56 26.66 5.70
CA SER A 98 19.08 25.82 6.79
C SER A 98 19.47 24.41 6.31
N GLY A 99 20.10 23.64 7.19
CA GLY A 99 20.56 22.27 6.95
C GLY A 99 22.08 22.15 6.78
N GLY A 100 22.52 21.50 5.71
CA GLY A 100 23.91 21.18 5.40
C GLY A 100 24.03 19.70 5.05
N THR A 101 24.09 18.83 6.06
CA THR A 101 23.93 17.38 5.94
C THR A 101 22.79 16.88 6.81
N VAL A 102 22.36 15.63 6.63
CA VAL A 102 21.33 14.98 7.48
C VAL A 102 21.62 15.18 8.98
N GLN A 103 22.85 14.92 9.44
CA GLN A 103 23.24 15.12 10.84
C GLN A 103 23.18 16.59 11.28
N SER A 104 23.67 17.54 10.45
CA SER A 104 23.69 18.96 10.85
C SER A 104 22.28 19.56 10.87
N TYR A 105 21.42 19.17 9.93
CA TYR A 105 20.02 19.61 9.91
C TYR A 105 19.22 18.98 11.06
N ALA A 106 19.46 17.71 11.37
CA ALA A 106 18.82 17.04 12.51
C ALA A 106 19.23 17.69 13.84
N ALA A 107 20.51 18.05 14.00
CA ALA A 107 21.00 18.80 15.16
C ALA A 107 20.40 20.22 15.25
N GLN A 108 20.17 20.90 14.12
CA GLN A 108 19.45 22.19 14.08
C GLN A 108 17.99 22.07 14.53
N GLN A 109 17.35 20.92 14.29
CA GLN A 109 16.01 20.58 14.82
C GLN A 109 16.05 19.95 16.23
N GLY A 110 17.21 19.95 16.91
CA GLY A 110 17.36 19.50 18.29
C GLY A 110 17.67 18.00 18.48
N TYR A 111 17.76 17.21 17.41
CA TYR A 111 18.05 15.77 17.51
C TYR A 111 19.55 15.51 17.69
N ALA A 112 19.96 15.23 18.93
CA ALA A 112 21.36 14.97 19.29
C ALA A 112 21.85 13.54 18.96
N THR A 113 20.95 12.61 18.59
CA THR A 113 21.30 11.20 18.30
C THR A 113 20.52 10.67 17.10
N VAL A 114 21.06 9.59 16.49
CA VAL A 114 20.44 8.89 15.37
C VAL A 114 19.05 8.37 15.70
N ASP A 115 18.85 7.81 16.90
CA ASP A 115 17.55 7.27 17.32
C ASP A 115 16.55 8.39 17.61
N ALA A 116 16.97 9.52 18.18
CA ALA A 116 16.11 10.68 18.37
C ALA A 116 15.60 11.24 17.03
N TYR A 117 16.44 11.30 15.99
CA TYR A 117 16.06 11.74 14.64
C TYR A 117 15.19 10.70 13.90
N ALA A 118 15.50 9.41 14.04
CA ALA A 118 14.77 8.34 13.38
C ALA A 118 13.39 8.10 14.00
N ASP A 119 13.31 8.00 15.32
CA ASP A 119 12.06 7.65 16.03
C ASP A 119 11.15 8.86 16.28
N ALA A 120 11.59 10.07 15.94
CA ALA A 120 10.74 11.27 15.83
C ALA A 120 9.67 11.17 14.72
N VAL A 121 9.64 10.10 13.92
CA VAL A 121 8.54 9.86 12.98
C VAL A 121 7.33 9.24 13.68
N VAL A 122 6.21 9.93 13.55
CA VAL A 122 4.91 9.67 14.19
C VAL A 122 3.88 9.48 13.08
N TRP A 123 2.92 8.58 13.30
CA TRP A 123 1.78 8.42 12.39
C TRP A 123 0.78 9.58 12.58
N ASP A 124 0.08 9.94 11.51
CA ASP A 124 -0.98 10.93 11.54
C ASP A 124 -2.21 10.40 10.79
N GLN A 125 -3.28 10.15 11.53
CA GLN A 125 -4.51 9.56 11.02
C GLN A 125 -5.22 10.43 9.96
N ASP A 126 -5.05 11.75 9.97
CA ASP A 126 -5.65 12.58 8.91
C ASP A 126 -4.80 12.52 7.64
N LEU A 127 -3.47 12.47 7.77
CA LEU A 127 -2.56 12.25 6.64
C LEU A 127 -2.75 10.84 6.03
N GLU A 128 -3.07 9.84 6.84
CA GLU A 128 -3.46 8.49 6.38
C GLU A 128 -4.72 8.56 5.52
N ARG A 129 -5.75 9.28 5.98
CA ARG A 129 -7.02 9.43 5.26
C ARG A 129 -6.84 10.18 3.95
N ILE A 130 -6.00 11.23 3.93
CA ILE A 130 -5.59 11.93 2.70
C ILE A 130 -4.81 10.99 1.77
N SER A 131 -3.85 10.21 2.29
CA SER A 131 -3.13 9.19 1.52
C SER A 131 -4.05 8.13 0.91
N VAL A 132 -5.08 7.67 1.63
CA VAL A 132 -6.07 6.70 1.13
C VAL A 132 -6.93 7.30 0.01
N GLN A 133 -7.39 8.55 0.18
CA GLN A 133 -8.12 9.26 -0.88
C GLN A 133 -7.25 9.41 -2.14
N ARG A 134 -6.01 9.87 -1.98
CA ARG A 134 -5.06 10.12 -3.07
C ARG A 134 -4.55 8.84 -3.74
N LEU A 135 -4.50 7.72 -3.00
CA LEU A 135 -4.26 6.38 -3.55
C LEU A 135 -5.41 5.97 -4.48
N ALA A 136 -6.66 6.12 -4.05
CA ALA A 136 -7.82 5.79 -4.87
C ALA A 136 -7.88 6.68 -6.15
N GLU A 137 -7.59 7.98 -6.02
CA GLU A 137 -7.49 8.91 -7.15
C GLU A 137 -6.38 8.54 -8.15
N CYS A 138 -5.21 8.06 -7.69
CA CYS A 138 -4.14 7.58 -8.58
C CYS A 138 -4.50 6.25 -9.30
N ILE A 139 -5.26 5.37 -8.63
CA ILE A 139 -5.73 4.10 -9.20
C ILE A 139 -6.77 4.34 -10.30
N ASP A 140 -7.78 5.19 -10.04
CA ASP A 140 -8.81 5.62 -11.00
C ASP A 140 -8.18 6.27 -12.26
N MET A 141 -7.22 7.16 -12.07
CA MET A 141 -6.48 7.78 -13.18
C MET A 141 -5.52 6.83 -13.93
N GLY A 142 -5.24 5.63 -13.39
CA GLY A 142 -4.26 4.68 -13.94
C GLY A 142 -2.80 5.16 -13.94
N LYS A 143 -2.46 6.14 -13.11
CA LYS A 143 -1.15 6.83 -13.08
C LYS A 143 -0.94 7.58 -11.77
N ILE A 144 0.32 7.79 -11.38
CA ILE A 144 0.67 8.81 -10.37
C ILE A 144 0.66 10.20 -10.99
N GLN A 145 -0.03 11.15 -10.37
CA GLN A 145 -0.01 12.57 -10.75
C GLN A 145 -0.38 13.44 -9.54
N HIS A 146 0.29 14.58 -9.37
CA HIS A 146 0.01 15.57 -8.31
C HIS A 146 -1.20 16.48 -8.63
N SER A 147 -2.19 15.91 -9.33
CA SER A 147 -3.52 16.47 -9.54
C SER A 147 -4.56 15.42 -9.15
N ARG A 148 -5.81 15.84 -9.09
CA ARG A 148 -6.98 15.01 -8.82
C ARG A 148 -7.66 14.63 -10.15
N PRO A 149 -8.58 13.64 -10.17
CA PRO A 149 -9.22 13.20 -11.42
C PRO A 149 -10.06 14.31 -12.08
N ASN A 150 -10.67 15.19 -11.27
CA ASN A 150 -11.37 16.39 -11.71
C ASN A 150 -10.45 17.53 -12.24
N GLY A 151 -9.12 17.37 -12.20
CA GLY A 151 -8.14 18.36 -12.64
C GLY A 151 -7.72 19.40 -11.58
N GLU A 152 -8.28 19.36 -10.37
CA GLU A 152 -7.82 20.20 -9.26
C GLU A 152 -6.42 19.78 -8.78
N ALA A 153 -5.67 20.69 -8.14
CA ALA A 153 -4.36 20.37 -7.58
C ALA A 153 -4.48 19.39 -6.39
N SER A 154 -3.51 18.48 -6.20
CA SER A 154 -3.60 17.45 -5.15
C SER A 154 -3.69 18.02 -3.73
N ASN A 155 -3.12 19.19 -3.49
CA ASN A 155 -3.20 19.91 -2.22
C ASN A 155 -4.63 20.40 -1.85
N THR A 156 -5.62 20.25 -2.73
CA THR A 156 -7.05 20.48 -2.40
C THR A 156 -7.70 19.29 -1.67
N ALA A 157 -7.05 18.11 -1.67
CA ALA A 157 -7.49 16.94 -0.91
C ALA A 157 -7.18 17.10 0.58
N THR A 158 -7.96 17.94 1.26
CA THR A 158 -7.73 18.38 2.65
C THR A 158 -8.71 17.74 3.64
N ILE A 159 -8.33 17.75 4.92
CA ILE A 159 -9.22 17.51 6.06
C ILE A 159 -9.13 18.76 6.94
N GLY A 160 -10.21 19.54 7.04
CA GLY A 160 -10.14 20.87 7.64
C GLY A 160 -9.05 21.72 6.97
N ASP A 161 -8.20 22.37 7.77
CA ASP A 161 -7.10 23.22 7.27
C ASP A 161 -5.84 22.42 6.85
N ILE A 162 -5.85 21.08 6.95
CA ILE A 162 -4.67 20.23 6.73
C ILE A 162 -4.33 20.17 5.24
N THR A 163 -3.26 20.86 4.85
CA THR A 163 -2.75 20.95 3.47
C THR A 163 -1.30 20.45 3.41
N THR A 164 -1.03 19.43 2.60
CA THR A 164 0.27 18.73 2.54
C THR A 164 1.21 19.25 1.45
N GLY A 165 0.65 19.57 0.27
CA GLY A 165 1.35 20.27 -0.82
C GLY A 165 2.64 19.59 -1.27
N THR A 166 3.76 20.29 -1.07
CA THR A 166 5.13 19.89 -1.44
C THR A 166 5.58 18.54 -0.83
N TYR A 167 4.87 18.05 0.18
CA TYR A 167 5.18 16.79 0.89
C TYR A 167 4.23 15.64 0.54
N GLU A 168 3.44 15.74 -0.55
CA GLU A 168 2.85 14.57 -1.20
C GLU A 168 3.92 13.79 -1.97
N ILE A 169 4.05 12.49 -1.70
CA ILE A 169 5.03 11.60 -2.34
C ILE A 169 4.33 10.40 -2.96
N LEU A 170 4.62 10.12 -4.24
CA LEU A 170 3.89 9.14 -5.05
C LEU A 170 4.85 8.12 -5.68
N ALA A 171 4.44 6.86 -5.79
CA ALA A 171 5.17 5.82 -6.52
C ALA A 171 4.19 4.83 -7.18
N MET A 172 4.58 4.28 -8.33
CA MET A 172 3.86 3.18 -8.99
C MET A 172 4.83 2.16 -9.59
N THR A 173 4.50 0.89 -9.44
CA THR A 173 5.19 -0.26 -10.05
C THR A 173 4.18 -1.16 -10.77
N SER A 174 4.65 -1.93 -11.76
CA SER A 174 3.83 -2.94 -12.44
C SER A 174 3.60 -4.21 -11.60
N ASP A 175 4.29 -4.34 -10.46
CA ASP A 175 4.00 -5.38 -9.47
C ASP A 175 2.82 -4.97 -8.60
N THR A 176 1.64 -5.50 -8.90
CA THR A 176 0.41 -5.19 -8.16
C THR A 176 0.39 -5.76 -6.74
N SER A 177 1.35 -6.62 -6.36
CA SER A 177 1.53 -7.15 -5.00
C SER A 177 2.47 -6.31 -4.13
N ALA A 178 3.12 -5.30 -4.70
CA ALA A 178 4.04 -4.43 -3.97
C ALA A 178 3.33 -3.60 -2.89
N GLY A 179 3.84 -3.69 -1.66
CA GLY A 179 3.38 -2.91 -0.51
C GLY A 179 4.17 -1.61 -0.30
N ILE A 180 3.80 -0.85 0.73
CA ILE A 180 4.35 0.50 0.99
C ILE A 180 5.88 0.54 1.15
N ALA A 181 6.50 -0.54 1.65
CA ALA A 181 7.95 -0.65 1.75
C ALA A 181 8.63 -0.53 0.37
N THR A 182 8.06 -1.10 -0.69
CA THR A 182 8.57 -0.96 -2.06
C THR A 182 8.46 0.48 -2.57
N GLY A 183 7.39 1.21 -2.20
CA GLY A 183 7.30 2.65 -2.46
C GLY A 183 8.41 3.44 -1.76
N ILE A 184 8.69 3.11 -0.49
CA ILE A 184 9.76 3.75 0.29
C ILE A 184 11.15 3.42 -0.26
N ASP A 185 11.40 2.19 -0.72
CA ASP A 185 12.65 1.83 -1.42
C ASP A 185 12.80 2.56 -2.76
N MET A 186 11.71 2.75 -3.51
CA MET A 186 11.70 3.54 -4.74
C MET A 186 12.03 5.02 -4.48
N TRP A 187 11.46 5.62 -3.42
CA TRP A 187 11.78 6.98 -2.98
C TRP A 187 13.23 7.08 -2.46
N ALA A 188 13.73 6.07 -1.75
CA ALA A 188 15.14 5.98 -1.33
C ALA A 188 16.13 5.92 -2.50
N GLY A 189 15.68 5.51 -3.69
CA GLY A 189 16.44 5.52 -4.94
C GLY A 189 16.83 6.90 -5.47
N GLU A 190 16.33 8.01 -4.89
CA GLU A 190 16.74 9.37 -5.25
C GLU A 190 18.09 9.80 -4.63
N TYR A 191 18.73 8.95 -3.83
CA TYR A 191 19.96 9.26 -3.08
C TYR A 191 21.08 9.92 -3.93
N ASP A 192 21.41 9.35 -5.09
CA ASP A 192 22.50 9.89 -5.92
C ASP A 192 22.15 11.27 -6.51
N GLN A 193 20.87 11.52 -6.78
CA GLN A 193 20.38 12.83 -7.25
C GLN A 193 20.39 13.86 -6.11
N LEU A 194 19.97 13.48 -4.90
CA LEU A 194 20.03 14.35 -3.71
C LEU A 194 21.48 14.76 -3.39
N VAL A 195 22.44 13.85 -3.57
CA VAL A 195 23.88 14.16 -3.46
C VAL A 195 24.34 15.10 -4.59
N ALA A 196 23.94 14.85 -5.84
CA ALA A 196 24.31 15.68 -6.98
C ALA A 196 23.74 17.12 -6.92
N GLU A 197 22.53 17.28 -6.37
CA GLU A 197 21.87 18.58 -6.15
C GLU A 197 22.26 19.24 -4.80
N GLY A 198 23.26 18.71 -4.10
CA GLY A 198 23.78 19.32 -2.87
C GLY A 198 22.77 19.36 -1.73
N GLY A 199 21.82 18.44 -1.69
CA GLY A 199 20.79 18.34 -0.65
C GLY A 199 19.56 19.23 -0.87
N ALA A 200 19.48 19.94 -2.00
CA ALA A 200 18.32 20.76 -2.35
C ALA A 200 17.06 19.91 -2.64
N TRP A 201 15.88 20.51 -2.44
CA TRP A 201 14.61 19.95 -2.88
C TRP A 201 14.37 20.26 -4.37
N SER A 202 13.97 19.25 -5.13
CA SER A 202 13.50 19.38 -6.52
C SER A 202 12.53 18.26 -6.87
N HIS A 203 12.00 18.26 -8.10
CA HIS A 203 11.17 17.16 -8.62
C HIS A 203 11.92 15.81 -8.72
N ALA A 204 13.25 15.81 -8.65
CA ALA A 204 14.08 14.59 -8.76
C ALA A 204 14.69 14.13 -7.41
N THR A 205 14.44 14.88 -6.33
CA THR A 205 14.91 14.59 -4.97
C THR A 205 13.81 14.67 -3.91
N GLY A 206 12.63 15.19 -4.27
CA GLY A 206 11.57 15.60 -3.35
C GLY A 206 10.96 14.46 -2.54
N HIS A 207 11.00 13.22 -3.04
CA HIS A 207 10.48 12.08 -2.30
C HIS A 207 11.41 11.69 -1.16
N LEU A 208 12.71 11.53 -1.45
CA LEU A 208 13.71 11.27 -0.41
C LEU A 208 13.86 12.45 0.54
N HIS A 209 13.81 13.68 0.02
CA HIS A 209 13.85 14.91 0.83
C HIS A 209 12.73 14.92 1.87
N THR A 210 11.49 14.63 1.47
CA THR A 210 10.32 14.53 2.37
C THR A 210 10.51 13.49 3.48
N LEU A 211 11.18 12.36 3.21
CA LEU A 211 11.43 11.32 4.21
C LEU A 211 12.58 11.65 5.17
N LEU A 212 13.59 12.40 4.72
CA LEU A 212 14.78 12.75 5.51
C LEU A 212 14.71 14.12 6.20
N ASN A 213 13.86 15.03 5.75
CA ASN A 213 13.73 16.37 6.32
C ASN A 213 13.37 16.26 7.82
N PRO A 214 14.26 16.63 8.77
CA PRO A 214 14.04 16.39 10.20
C PRO A 214 12.88 17.23 10.77
N SER A 215 12.49 18.29 10.06
CA SER A 215 11.32 19.12 10.37
C SER A 215 10.01 18.41 10.06
N VAL A 216 10.02 17.47 9.11
CA VAL A 216 8.89 16.57 8.80
C VAL A 216 8.93 15.41 9.79
N THR A 217 7.85 15.22 10.53
CA THR A 217 7.75 14.25 11.63
C THR A 217 6.45 13.47 11.60
N HIS A 218 5.38 14.05 11.06
CA HIS A 218 4.05 13.45 11.01
C HIS A 218 3.82 12.90 9.61
N TYR A 219 3.48 11.62 9.51
CA TYR A 219 3.31 10.94 8.23
C TYR A 219 2.04 10.10 8.21
N GLY A 220 1.39 10.04 7.05
CA GLY A 220 0.37 9.05 6.75
C GLY A 220 0.60 8.47 5.37
N PHE A 221 0.46 7.15 5.24
CA PHE A 221 0.79 6.40 4.02
C PHE A 221 -0.37 5.49 3.60
N ALA A 222 -0.45 5.16 2.31
CA ALA A 222 -1.36 4.15 1.79
C ALA A 222 -0.73 3.43 0.59
N ALA A 223 -0.98 2.13 0.43
CA ALA A 223 -0.53 1.36 -0.73
C ALA A 223 -1.57 0.30 -1.11
N SER A 224 -1.75 0.08 -2.41
CA SER A 224 -2.61 -0.96 -2.99
C SER A 224 -2.30 -1.11 -4.48
N SER A 225 -2.47 -2.31 -5.04
CA SER A 225 -2.41 -2.56 -6.49
C SER A 225 -1.15 -2.04 -7.20
N GLY A 226 0.01 -2.02 -6.52
CA GLY A 226 1.28 -1.50 -7.06
C GLY A 226 1.46 0.02 -6.99
N TYR A 227 0.49 0.74 -6.42
CA TYR A 227 0.59 2.17 -6.11
C TYR A 227 0.99 2.37 -4.65
N SER A 228 1.74 3.43 -4.37
CA SER A 228 2.10 3.88 -3.02
C SER A 228 2.01 5.40 -2.94
N VAL A 229 1.38 5.88 -1.87
CA VAL A 229 1.16 7.30 -1.56
C VAL A 229 1.63 7.56 -0.13
N GLY A 230 2.34 8.67 0.05
CA GLY A 230 2.68 9.23 1.35
C GLY A 230 2.36 10.71 1.41
N GLN A 231 2.09 11.18 2.62
CA GLN A 231 1.89 12.58 2.95
C GLN A 231 2.71 12.88 4.20
N GLY A 232 3.51 13.93 4.19
CA GLY A 232 4.32 14.37 5.34
C GLY A 232 3.97 15.78 5.81
N LEU A 233 4.05 16.04 7.11
CA LEU A 233 4.01 17.38 7.69
C LEU A 233 4.96 17.52 8.91
N TRP A 234 5.15 18.77 9.32
CA TRP A 234 5.75 19.10 10.62
C TRP A 234 4.82 18.72 11.79
N SER A 235 5.30 18.86 13.03
CA SER A 235 4.54 18.47 14.22
C SER A 235 3.23 19.23 14.34
N ARG A 236 2.13 18.49 14.54
CA ARG A 236 0.76 19.00 14.68
C ARG A 236 -0.06 18.15 15.63
N SER A 237 -1.22 18.64 16.05
CA SER A 237 -2.22 17.83 16.75
C SER A 237 -2.96 16.91 15.77
N GLY A 238 -2.87 15.61 15.96
CA GLY A 238 -3.56 14.55 15.21
C GLY A 238 -3.60 13.25 16.02
N SER A 239 -4.30 12.22 15.53
CA SER A 239 -4.26 10.87 16.12
C SER A 239 -3.05 10.10 15.59
N ALA A 240 -2.30 9.45 16.51
CA ALA A 240 -1.19 8.57 16.15
C ALA A 240 -1.62 7.12 15.86
N GLU A 241 -2.91 6.81 15.98
CA GLU A 241 -3.47 5.50 15.64
C GLU A 241 -3.88 5.42 14.16
N SER A 242 -3.82 4.22 13.56
CA SER A 242 -4.40 4.02 12.23
C SER A 242 -5.93 4.17 12.28
N THR A 243 -6.54 4.52 11.15
CA THR A 243 -7.98 4.37 10.88
C THR A 243 -8.52 2.96 11.16
N GLY A 244 -7.66 1.93 11.10
CA GLY A 244 -8.04 0.54 11.26
C GLY A 244 -8.69 -0.09 10.02
N TRP A 245 -8.71 0.60 8.87
CA TRP A 245 -9.32 0.10 7.64
C TRP A 245 -8.55 -1.11 7.08
N SER A 246 -9.20 -2.26 7.03
CA SER A 246 -8.64 -3.52 6.53
C SER A 246 -9.73 -4.32 5.80
N GLY A 247 -9.56 -4.53 4.49
CA GLY A 247 -10.57 -5.10 3.60
C GLY A 247 -10.72 -4.34 2.27
N THR A 248 -11.76 -4.69 1.49
CA THR A 248 -12.08 -4.04 0.21
C THR A 248 -13.15 -2.97 0.39
N TYR A 249 -12.86 -1.74 -0.06
CA TYR A 249 -13.70 -0.57 0.11
C TYR A 249 -13.93 0.19 -1.19
N ASP A 250 -15.14 0.68 -1.40
CA ASP A 250 -15.46 1.61 -2.49
C ASP A 250 -15.30 3.05 -2.00
N ILE A 251 -14.19 3.68 -2.35
CA ILE A 251 -13.84 5.04 -1.95
C ILE A 251 -14.50 6.03 -2.91
N THR A 252 -15.08 7.09 -2.36
CA THR A 252 -15.78 8.12 -3.16
C THR A 252 -14.79 9.08 -3.82
N LEU A 253 -14.95 9.35 -5.12
CA LEU A 253 -14.08 10.24 -5.91
C LEU A 253 -14.88 11.37 -6.57
N ALA A 254 -14.25 12.50 -6.86
CA ALA A 254 -14.77 13.50 -7.80
C ALA A 254 -14.04 13.44 -9.15
N GLY A 255 -14.78 13.49 -10.25
CA GLY A 255 -14.26 13.39 -11.62
C GLY A 255 -13.93 11.97 -12.10
N GLY A 256 -14.04 10.95 -11.24
CA GLY A 256 -13.86 9.55 -11.61
C GLY A 256 -14.96 9.03 -12.54
N THR A 257 -14.69 7.92 -13.24
CA THR A 257 -15.63 7.33 -14.21
C THR A 257 -16.72 6.48 -13.55
N ASP A 258 -17.99 6.69 -13.93
CA ASP A 258 -19.14 5.89 -13.48
C ASP A 258 -19.19 4.48 -14.13
N GLU A 259 -18.20 3.63 -13.88
CA GLU A 259 -18.32 2.17 -14.10
C GLU A 259 -18.73 1.44 -12.82
N ALA A 260 -20.02 1.51 -12.50
CA ALA A 260 -20.64 0.48 -11.67
C ALA A 260 -20.46 -0.88 -12.38
N THR A 261 -20.03 -1.91 -11.64
CA THR A 261 -19.65 -3.21 -12.22
C THR A 261 -20.80 -3.87 -12.97
N ALA A 262 -20.75 -3.80 -14.30
CA ALA A 262 -21.75 -4.39 -15.18
C ALA A 262 -21.75 -5.91 -15.03
N ALA A 263 -22.79 -6.46 -14.38
CA ALA A 263 -22.99 -7.90 -14.28
C ALA A 263 -23.02 -8.51 -15.69
N SER A 264 -22.12 -9.47 -15.95
CA SER A 264 -21.77 -9.88 -17.31
C SER A 264 -22.91 -10.60 -18.03
N THR A 265 -23.71 -9.85 -18.80
CA THR A 265 -24.61 -10.40 -19.82
C THR A 265 -23.76 -10.92 -20.97
N GLY A 266 -23.46 -12.22 -20.93
CA GLY A 266 -22.50 -12.85 -21.84
C GLY A 266 -22.91 -12.73 -23.31
N GLN A 267 -21.95 -12.41 -24.18
CA GLN A 267 -22.09 -12.46 -25.63
C GLN A 267 -20.89 -13.21 -26.24
N THR A 268 -21.15 -14.00 -27.27
CA THR A 268 -20.32 -15.13 -27.69
C THR A 268 -19.12 -14.77 -28.59
N ASP A 269 -18.13 -15.66 -28.58
CA ASP A 269 -16.91 -15.67 -29.40
C ASP A 269 -16.97 -15.02 -30.78
N ARG A 270 -15.90 -14.31 -31.13
CA ARG A 270 -15.38 -14.36 -32.50
C ARG A 270 -13.85 -14.19 -32.56
N LEU A 271 -13.17 -15.30 -32.84
CA LEU A 271 -11.72 -15.36 -33.06
C LEU A 271 -11.32 -14.61 -34.34
N VAL A 272 -10.27 -13.80 -34.24
CA VAL A 272 -9.49 -13.22 -35.36
C VAL A 272 -8.00 -13.34 -34.98
N PRO A 273 -7.10 -13.81 -35.87
CA PRO A 273 -5.78 -14.29 -35.47
C PRO A 273 -4.76 -13.17 -35.21
N ALA A 274 -3.77 -13.47 -34.36
CA ALA A 274 -2.66 -12.57 -34.06
C ALA A 274 -1.58 -12.57 -35.15
N SER A 275 -1.09 -11.38 -35.49
CA SER A 275 0.21 -11.15 -36.13
C SER A 275 1.12 -10.45 -35.10
N GLY A 276 2.29 -11.02 -34.83
CA GLY A 276 3.11 -10.61 -33.69
C GLY A 276 4.16 -9.55 -34.00
N SER A 277 4.67 -8.93 -32.94
CA SER A 277 6.02 -8.37 -32.90
C SER A 277 6.59 -8.50 -31.49
N SER A 278 7.87 -8.85 -31.40
CA SER A 278 8.59 -8.95 -30.13
C SER A 278 9.05 -7.59 -29.64
N ASN A 279 9.11 -7.39 -28.31
CA ASN A 279 10.34 -6.88 -27.69
C ASN A 279 10.38 -7.14 -26.17
N SER A 280 11.56 -6.92 -25.60
CA SER A 280 11.96 -7.37 -24.27
C SER A 280 11.23 -6.69 -23.10
N TRP A 281 11.05 -7.47 -22.03
CA TRP A 281 10.73 -6.94 -20.71
C TRP A 281 11.90 -6.08 -20.19
N VAL A 282 11.61 -4.82 -19.88
CA VAL A 282 12.48 -3.92 -19.12
C VAL A 282 11.58 -3.23 -18.10
N HIS A 283 11.97 -3.24 -16.82
CA HIS A 283 11.20 -2.59 -15.75
C HIS A 283 11.07 -1.09 -16.03
N ARG A 284 9.89 -0.66 -16.47
CA ARG A 284 9.61 0.74 -16.78
C ARG A 284 9.04 1.43 -15.54
N VAL A 285 9.94 1.96 -14.71
CA VAL A 285 9.55 2.89 -13.63
C VAL A 285 8.95 4.13 -14.26
N ILE A 286 7.64 4.31 -14.12
CA ILE A 286 6.94 5.51 -14.61
C ILE A 286 7.12 6.62 -13.57
N ARG A 287 8.07 7.52 -13.84
CA ARG A 287 8.14 8.82 -13.16
C ARG A 287 7.17 9.77 -13.85
N SER A 288 6.25 10.38 -13.10
CA SER A 288 5.50 11.52 -13.63
C SER A 288 6.41 12.75 -13.71
N PHE A 289 6.06 13.69 -14.59
CA PHE A 289 6.69 15.00 -14.70
C PHE A 289 5.57 16.04 -14.63
N TRP A 290 5.80 17.14 -13.92
CA TRP A 290 4.83 18.23 -13.84
C TRP A 290 4.75 18.99 -15.19
N HIS A 291 3.53 19.44 -15.49
CA HIS A 291 3.19 20.47 -16.47
C HIS A 291 2.19 21.42 -15.80
#